data_AF-A0A6G6J7P9-F1
#
_entry.id   AF-A0A6G6J7P9-F1
#
_cell.length_a   1.000
_cell.length_b   1.000
_cell.length_c   1.000
_cell.angle_alpha   90.00
_cell.angle_beta   90.00
_cell.angle_gamma   90.00
#
_symmetry.space_group_name_H-M   'P 1'
#
loop_
_entity.id
_entity.type
_entity.pdbx_description
1 polymer ?
#
loop_
_entity_poly.entity_id
_entity_poly.type
_entity_poly.pdbx_seq_one_letter_code
_entity_poly.pdbx_strand_id
1 'polypeptide(L)'
;MEKYDADLIAAAAIAFVSLVPALAEEIAHTIPDEATEPERLEYFRQKGWAELCLVAKHLNLEPLEFAHQVLEVHQLETGAFN
;
A
#
# COMPACT_ATOMS: atom_id res chain seq x y z
N MET A 1 10.32 15.80 -4.13
CA MET A 1 9.33 14.89 -3.53
C MET A 1 9.35 15.20 -2.06
N GLU A 2 8.34 15.90 -1.59
CA GLU A 2 8.30 16.44 -0.23
C GLU A 2 8.12 15.27 0.74
N LYS A 3 8.64 15.37 1.96
CA LYS A 3 8.51 14.31 2.99
C LYS A 3 7.05 13.84 3.16
N TYR A 4 6.11 14.74 2.95
CA TYR A 4 4.67 14.49 2.91
C TYR A 4 4.26 13.40 1.90
N ASP A 5 4.82 13.42 0.68
CA ASP A 5 4.51 12.44 -0.36
C ASP A 5 5.02 11.04 0.04
N ALA A 6 6.18 10.97 0.69
CA ALA A 6 6.77 9.70 1.11
C ALA A 6 5.94 9.03 2.22
N ASP A 7 5.48 9.82 3.20
CA ASP A 7 4.62 9.33 4.28
C ASP A 7 3.26 8.88 3.74
N LEU A 8 2.69 9.63 2.79
CA LEU A 8 1.44 9.26 2.11
C LEU A 8 1.59 7.96 1.31
N ILE A 9 2.63 7.84 0.51
CA ILE A 9 2.91 6.63 -0.30
C ILE A 9 3.03 5.41 0.60
N ALA A 10 3.79 5.52 1.70
CA ALA A 10 3.97 4.42 2.64
C ALA A 10 2.64 4.01 3.31
N ALA A 11 1.83 4.99 3.72
CA ALA A 11 0.52 4.74 4.31
C ALA A 11 -0.45 4.09 3.32
N ALA A 12 -0.53 4.61 2.09
CA ALA A 12 -1.41 4.09 1.05
C ALA A 12 -1.03 2.68 0.61
N ALA A 13 0.27 2.37 0.51
CA ALA A 13 0.74 1.02 0.21
C ALA A 13 0.29 0.01 1.28
N ILE A 14 0.44 0.36 2.56
CA ILE A 14 0.00 -0.50 3.67
C ILE A 14 -1.52 -0.68 3.64
N ALA A 15 -2.26 0.41 3.46
CA ALA A 15 -3.72 0.41 3.41
C ALA A 15 -4.24 -0.45 2.24
N PHE A 16 -3.65 -0.29 1.06
CA PHE A 16 -4.02 -1.05 -0.15
C PHE A 16 -3.85 -2.56 0.06
N VAL A 17 -2.68 -2.97 0.55
CA VAL A 17 -2.40 -4.39 0.76
C VAL A 17 -3.27 -4.95 1.89
N SER A 18 -3.59 -4.16 2.92
CA SER A 18 -4.54 -4.57 3.98
C SER A 18 -5.97 -4.78 3.46
N LEU A 19 -6.39 -4.00 2.45
CA LEU A 19 -7.68 -4.15 1.79
C LEU A 19 -7.76 -5.35 0.83
N VAL A 20 -6.62 -5.90 0.42
CA VAL A 20 -6.54 -7.01 -0.54
C VAL A 20 -5.73 -8.17 0.08
N PRO A 21 -6.37 -9.04 0.90
CA PRO A 21 -5.66 -10.11 1.62
C PRO A 21 -4.85 -11.05 0.74
N ALA A 22 -5.35 -11.38 -0.45
CA ALA A 22 -4.63 -12.22 -1.41
C ALA A 22 -3.30 -11.57 -1.86
N LEU A 23 -3.29 -10.24 -2.04
CA LEU A 23 -2.07 -9.51 -2.36
C LEU A 23 -1.09 -9.50 -1.17
N ALA A 24 -1.59 -9.42 0.05
CA ALA A 24 -0.76 -9.51 1.24
C ALA A 24 -0.02 -10.85 1.32
N GLU A 25 -0.71 -11.95 1.04
CA GLU A 25 -0.14 -13.29 0.97
C GLU A 25 0.89 -13.41 -0.16
N GLU A 26 0.56 -12.94 -1.36
CA GLU A 26 1.48 -12.93 -2.51
C GLU A 26 2.76 -12.16 -2.20
N ILE A 27 2.67 -10.95 -1.64
CA ILE A 27 3.81 -10.15 -1.25
C ILE A 27 4.64 -10.89 -0.19
N ALA A 28 4.00 -11.47 0.84
CA ALA A 28 4.68 -12.19 1.90
C ALA A 28 5.55 -13.34 1.36
N HIS A 29 5.09 -14.04 0.31
CA HIS A 29 5.85 -15.09 -0.35
C HIS A 29 7.05 -14.59 -1.17
N THR A 30 7.14 -13.30 -1.47
CA THR A 30 8.29 -12.71 -2.18
C THR A 30 9.37 -12.16 -1.24
N ILE A 31 9.11 -12.11 0.06
CA ILE A 31 10.04 -11.57 1.06
C ILE A 31 11.04 -12.67 1.45
N PRO A 32 12.36 -12.41 1.45
CA PRO A 32 13.36 -13.37 1.92
C PRO A 32 13.14 -13.81 3.36
N ASP A 33 13.33 -15.09 3.66
CA ASP A 33 13.14 -15.65 5.00
C ASP A 33 14.10 -15.03 6.04
N GLU A 34 15.28 -14.62 5.60
CA GLU A 34 16.32 -13.98 6.43
C GLU A 34 16.10 -12.48 6.67
N ALA A 35 15.08 -11.87 6.05
CA ALA A 35 14.84 -10.43 6.17
C ALA A 35 14.43 -10.04 7.60
N THR A 36 15.04 -8.98 8.12
CA THR A 36 14.67 -8.37 9.41
C THR A 36 13.31 -7.70 9.34
N GLU A 37 12.61 -7.53 10.46
CA GLU A 37 11.27 -6.90 10.47
C GLU A 37 11.22 -5.53 9.74
N PRO A 38 12.19 -4.62 9.89
CA PRO A 38 12.20 -3.37 9.13
C PRO A 38 12.34 -3.58 7.62
N GLU A 39 13.16 -4.54 7.18
CA GLU A 39 13.32 -4.87 5.77
C GLU A 39 12.04 -5.46 5.21
N ARG A 40 11.40 -6.38 5.94
CA ARG A 40 10.11 -6.97 5.54
C ARG A 40 9.03 -5.90 5.37
N LEU A 41 8.95 -4.94 6.29
CA LEU A 41 8.03 -3.81 6.20
C LEU A 41 8.33 -2.93 4.97
N GLU A 42 9.60 -2.68 4.68
CA GLU A 42 10.01 -1.90 3.51
C GLU A 42 9.68 -2.64 2.20
N TYR A 43 9.96 -3.94 2.09
CA TYR A 43 9.55 -4.77 0.96
C TYR A 43 8.03 -4.71 0.75
N PHE A 44 7.28 -4.83 1.84
CA PHE A 44 5.83 -4.78 1.80
C PHE A 44 5.31 -3.44 1.25
N ARG A 45 5.87 -2.32 1.71
CA ARG A 45 5.54 -0.97 1.21
C ARG A 45 5.89 -0.81 -0.27
N GLN A 46 7.08 -1.23 -0.68
CA GLN A 46 7.54 -1.09 -2.06
C GLN A 46 6.68 -1.91 -3.03
N LYS A 47 6.38 -3.16 -2.67
CA LYS A 47 5.52 -4.03 -3.48
C LYS A 47 4.07 -3.55 -3.49
N GLY A 48 3.53 -3.17 -2.33
CA GLY A 48 2.19 -2.59 -2.23
C GLY A 48 2.03 -1.33 -3.07
N TRP A 49 3.02 -0.44 -3.05
CA TRP A 49 3.01 0.76 -3.90
C TRP A 49 3.10 0.44 -5.39
N ALA A 50 3.94 -0.52 -5.78
CA ALA A 50 4.07 -0.94 -7.17
C ALA A 50 2.74 -1.48 -7.72
N GLU A 51 2.05 -2.33 -6.95
CA GLU A 51 0.75 -2.88 -7.34
C GLU A 51 -0.34 -1.81 -7.36
N LEU A 52 -0.35 -0.90 -6.38
CA LEU A 52 -1.26 0.26 -6.38
C LEU A 52 -1.08 1.08 -7.66
N CYS A 53 0.16 1.38 -8.06
CA CYS A 53 0.46 2.12 -9.29
C CYS A 53 -0.02 1.37 -10.54
N LEU A 54 0.12 0.04 -10.57
CA LEU A 54 -0.39 -0.78 -11.66
C LEU A 54 -1.90 -0.69 -11.74
N VAL A 55 -2.62 -0.84 -10.62
CA VAL A 55 -4.07 -0.72 -10.59
C VAL A 55 -4.53 0.68 -11.00
N ALA A 56 -3.93 1.74 -10.45
CA ALA A 56 -4.22 3.12 -10.84
C ALA A 56 -4.10 3.31 -12.36
N LYS A 57 -3.01 2.80 -12.96
CA LYS A 57 -2.80 2.85 -14.40
C LYS A 57 -3.88 2.11 -15.19
N HIS A 58 -4.31 0.92 -14.76
CA HIS A 58 -5.38 0.17 -15.43
C HIS A 58 -6.75 0.88 -15.33
N LEU A 59 -6.94 1.67 -14.27
CA LEU A 59 -8.12 2.51 -14.06
C LEU A 59 -8.02 3.90 -14.73
N ASN A 60 -6.90 4.22 -15.39
CA ASN A 60 -6.57 5.56 -15.91
C ASN A 60 -6.61 6.66 -14.84
N LEU A 61 -6.15 6.34 -13.63
CA LEU A 61 -6.00 7.27 -12.51
C LEU A 61 -4.52 7.60 -12.27
N GLU A 62 -4.26 8.80 -11.78
CA GLU A 62 -2.94 9.14 -11.26
C GLU A 62 -2.68 8.36 -9.96
N PRO A 63 -1.48 7.78 -9.76
CA PRO A 63 -1.19 6.94 -8.59
C PRO A 63 -1.45 7.62 -7.25
N LEU A 64 -1.14 8.91 -7.12
CA LEU A 64 -1.40 9.66 -5.90
C LEU A 64 -2.91 9.88 -5.67
N GLU A 65 -3.67 10.17 -6.71
CA GLU A 65 -5.14 10.30 -6.61
C GLU A 65 -5.76 8.98 -6.13
N PHE A 66 -5.34 7.85 -6.72
CA PHE A 66 -5.79 6.54 -6.29
C PHE A 66 -5.35 6.20 -4.87
N ALA A 67 -4.14 6.59 -4.46
CA ALA A 67 -3.64 6.44 -3.10
C ALA A 67 -4.52 7.14 -2.05
N HIS A 68 -5.00 8.35 -2.36
CA HIS A 68 -5.96 9.05 -1.51
C HIS A 68 -7.27 8.27 -1.37
N GLN A 69 -7.84 7.79 -2.47
CA GLN A 69 -9.07 7.00 -2.47
C GLN A 69 -8.93 5.70 -1.66
N VAL A 70 -7.78 5.01 -1.80
CA VAL A 70 -7.46 3.81 -1.01
C VAL A 70 -7.45 4.13 0.49
N LEU A 71 -6.83 5.24 0.88
CA LEU A 71 -6.77 5.65 2.29
C LEU A 71 -8.16 5.96 2.84
N GLU A 72 -9.02 6.62 2.07
CA GLU A 72 -10.41 6.90 2.45
C GLU A 72 -11.19 5.59 2.64
N VAL A 73 -11.10 4.65 1.69
CA VAL A 73 -11.76 3.34 1.80
C VAL A 73 -11.24 2.56 3.01
N HIS A 74 -9.93 2.51 3.22
CA HIS A 74 -9.35 1.83 4.37
C HIS A 74 -9.84 2.41 5.70
N GLN A 75 -9.98 3.73 5.81
CA GLN A 75 -10.54 4.37 7.00
C GLN A 75 -12.01 4.02 7.24
N LEU A 76 -12.81 3.91 6.16
CA LEU A 76 -14.21 3.49 6.25
C LEU A 76 -14.33 2.03 6.70
N GLU A 77 -13.53 1.13 6.13
CA GLU A 77 -13.53 -0.30 6.46
C GLU A 77 -12.97 -0.59 7.86
N THR A 78 -11.99 0.19 8.32
CA THR A 78 -11.42 0.04 9.68
C THR A 78 -12.18 0.81 10.75
N GLY A 79 -13.21 1.59 10.38
CA GLY A 79 -14.16 2.16 11.32
C GLY A 79 -13.57 3.21 12.26
N ALA A 80 -12.97 4.27 11.72
CA ALA A 80 -12.87 5.53 12.49
C ALA A 80 -14.21 6.28 12.49
N PHE A 81 -15.28 5.64 12.97
CA PHE A 81 -16.44 6.37 13.48
C PHE A 81 -16.02 6.96 14.84
N ASN A 82 -15.60 8.23 14.85
CA ASN A 82 -15.77 9.10 16.02
C ASN A 82 -17.12 9.81 15.90
#